data_AF-A0AAD9BUU7-F1
#
_entry.id   AF-A0AAD9BUU7-F1
#
_cell.length_a   1.000
_cell.length_b   1.000
_cell.length_c   1.000
_cell.angle_alpha   90.00
_cell.angle_beta   90.00
_cell.angle_gamma   90.00
#
_symmetry.space_group_name_H-M   'P 1'
#
loop_
_entity.id
_entity.type
_entity.pdbx_description
1 polymer ?
#
loop_
_entity_poly.entity_id
_entity_poly.type
_entity_poly.pdbx_seq_one_letter_code
_entity_poly.pdbx_strand_id
1 'polypeptide(L)' 'MDARVALLHLWTALVLLTAKLKWIDAAEVYTNTWAVQINGGAEEADRIAREHGFINHGN' A
#
# COMPACT_ATOMS: atom_id res chain seq x y z
N MET A 1 -16.48 14.88 -35.90
CA MET A 1 -16.47 13.50 -35.36
C MET A 1 -17.87 13.15 -34.91
N ASP A 2 -18.34 11.95 -35.21
CA ASP A 2 -19.64 11.45 -34.74
C ASP A 2 -19.68 11.43 -33.21
N ALA A 3 -20.76 11.93 -32.61
CA ALA A 3 -20.96 11.97 -31.16
C ALA A 3 -20.86 10.57 -30.51
N ARG A 4 -21.23 9.51 -31.24
CA ARG A 4 -21.11 8.11 -30.79
C ARG A 4 -19.65 7.68 -30.67
N VAL A 5 -18.82 8.10 -31.63
CA VAL A 5 -17.38 7.80 -31.63
C VAL A 5 -16.69 8.55 -30.51
N ALA A 6 -17.05 9.83 -30.30
CA ALA A 6 -16.54 10.61 -29.17
C ALA A 6 -16.90 9.98 -27.81
N LEU A 7 -18.14 9.49 -27.67
CA LEU A 7 -18.60 8.82 -26.46
C LEU A 7 -17.81 7.52 -26.20
N LEU A 8 -17.54 6.72 -27.22
CA LEU A 8 -16.72 5.51 -27.10
C LEU A 8 -15.30 5.82 -26.63
N HIS A 9 -14.70 6.89 -27.15
CA HIS A 9 -13.35 7.30 -26.76
C HIS A 9 -13.31 7.79 -25.30
N LEU A 10 -14.34 8.54 -24.89
CA LEU A 10 -14.48 9.02 -23.51
C LEU A 10 -14.62 7.86 -22.52
N TRP A 11 -15.47 6.87 -22.83
CA TRP A 11 -15.61 5.68 -22.01
C TRP A 11 -14.33 4.87 -21.93
N THR A 12 -13.64 4.70 -23.06
CA THR A 12 -12.35 3.99 -23.10
C THR A 12 -11.31 4.69 -22.22
N ALA A 13 -11.21 6.03 -22.33
CA ALA A 13 -10.31 6.82 -21.50
C ALA A 13 -10.64 6.69 -20.00
N LEU A 14 -11.92 6.70 -19.63
CA LEU A 14 -12.37 6.55 -18.25
C LEU A 14 -12.04 5.15 -17.70
N VAL A 15 -12.27 4.09 -18.47
CA VAL A 15 -11.92 2.71 -18.09
C VAL A 15 -10.41 2.56 -17.90
N LEU A 16 -9.61 3.10 -18.82
CA LEU A 16 -8.15 3.06 -18.70
C LEU A 16 -7.64 3.85 -17.47
N LEU A 17 -8.23 5.01 -17.20
CA LEU A 17 -7.88 5.83 -16.03
C LEU A 17 -8.19 5.10 -14.71
N THR A 18 -9.38 4.51 -14.60
CA THR A 18 -9.78 3.78 -13.40
C THR A 18 -8.96 2.49 -13.18
N ALA A 19 -8.58 1.79 -14.25
CA ALA A 19 -7.68 0.64 -14.17
C ALA A 19 -6.26 1.02 -13.71
N LYS A 20 -5.71 2.12 -14.23
CA LYS A 20 -4.41 2.68 -13.79
C LYS A 20 -4.43 3.05 -12.31
N LEU A 21 -5.50 3.67 -11.82
CA LEU A 21 -5.61 4.09 -10.43
C LEU A 21 -5.68 2.89 -9.48
N LYS A 22 -6.41 1.83 -9.84
CA LYS A 22 -6.45 0.57 -9.07
C LYS A 22 -5.10 -0.14 -8.98
N TRP A 23 -4.26 -0.03 -10.00
CA TRP A 23 -2.93 -0.65 -9.99
C TRP A 23 -1.99 -0.01 -8.95
N ILE A 24 -2.15 1.28 -8.67
CA ILE A 24 -1.31 2.01 -7.70
C ILE A 24 -1.59 1.54 -6.26
N ASP A 25 -2.85 1.25 -5.93
CA ASP A 25 -3.26 0.75 -4.61
C ASP A 25 -2.97 -0.75 -4.43
N ALA A 26 -2.93 -1.53 -5.52
CA ALA A 26 -2.73 -2.97 -5.51
C ALA A 26 -1.26 -3.39 -5.65
N ALA A 27 -0.32 -2.44 -5.75
CA ALA A 27 1.09 -2.76 -5.64
C ALA A 27 1.32 -3.27 -4.22
N GLU A 28 1.51 -4.58 -4.06
CA GLU A 28 1.89 -5.20 -2.80
C GLU A 28 3.21 -4.56 -2.35
N VAL A 29 3.12 -3.60 -1.44
CA VAL A 29 4.29 -2.94 -0.87
C VAL A 29 4.94 -3.97 0.06
N TYR A 30 5.91 -4.70 -0.47
CA TYR A 30 6.80 -5.52 0.33
C TYR A 30 7.67 -4.60 1.19
N THR A 31 7.13 -4.18 2.32
CA THR A 31 7.89 -3.50 3.35
C THR A 31 8.52 -4.56 4.26
N ASN A 32 9.74 -4.31 4.74
CA ASN A 32 10.40 -5.13 5.74
C ASN A 32 9.81 -4.91 7.15
N THR A 33 8.55 -4.51 7.23
CA THR A 33 7.79 -4.31 8.46
C THR A 33 7.02 -5.57 8.76
N TRP A 34 7.19 -6.08 9.97
CA TRP A 34 6.53 -7.28 10.47
C TRP A 34 5.87 -6.96 11.81
N ALA A 35 4.68 -7.50 12.04
CA ALA A 35 3.99 -7.41 13.31
C ALA A 35 4.22 -8.71 14.08
N VAL A 36 4.76 -8.62 15.29
CA VAL A 36 4.92 -9.76 16.21
C VAL A 36 4.32 -9.43 17.57
N GLN A 37 3.84 -10.47 18.24
CA GLN A 37 3.47 -10.40 19.63
C GLN A 37 4.65 -10.90 20.48
N ILE A 38 5.02 -10.10 21.48
CA ILE A 38 6.05 -10.45 22.45
C ILE A 38 5.51 -10.22 23.87
N ASN A 39 6.11 -10.90 24.85
CA ASN A 39 5.87 -10.61 26.25
C ASN A 39 6.79 -9.47 26.70
N GLY A 40 6.38 -8.65 27.67
CA GLY A 40 7.25 -7.62 28.27
C GLY A 40 6.88 -6.16 27.97
N GLY A 41 5.80 -5.90 27.22
CA GLY A 41 5.30 -4.54 26.96
C GLY A 41 6.17 -3.73 26.01
N ALA A 42 5.92 -2.42 25.94
CA ALA A 42 6.54 -1.53 24.96
C ALA A 42 8.08 -1.40 25.13
N GLU A 43 8.58 -1.38 26.37
CA GLU A 43 10.01 -1.26 26.65
C GLU A 43 10.81 -2.46 26.13
N GLU A 44 10.25 -3.67 26.24
CA GLU A 44 10.88 -4.89 25.73
C GLU A 44 10.83 -4.94 24.20
N ALA A 45 9.74 -4.45 23.59
CA ALA A 45 9.64 -4.33 22.13
C ALA A 45 10.70 -3.37 21.58
N ASP A 46 10.90 -2.24 22.26
CA ASP A 46 11.94 -1.28 21.94
C ASP A 46 13.36 -1.84 22.11
N ARG A 47 13.58 -2.64 23.17
CA ARG A 47 14.87 -3.30 23.41
C ARG A 47 15.22 -4.25 22.28
N ILE A 48 14.30 -5.13 21.91
CA ILE A 48 14.48 -6.12 20.83
C ILE A 48 14.66 -5.42 19.47
N ALA A 49 13.85 -4.38 19.19
CA ALA A 49 13.97 -3.62 17.96
C ALA A 49 15.37 -3.01 17.82
N ARG A 50 15.86 -2.31 18.87
CA ARG A 50 17.21 -1.73 18.87
C ARG A 50 18.31 -2.79 18.77
N GLU A 51 18.17 -3.92 19.47
CA GLU A 51 19.14 -5.03 19.44
C GLU A 51 19.35 -5.58 18.03
N HIS A 52 18.29 -5.62 17.22
CA HIS A 52 18.32 -6.15 15.87
C HIS A 52 18.35 -5.07 14.77
N GLY A 53 18.48 -3.79 15.12
CA GLY A 53 18.53 -2.69 14.16
C GLY A 53 17.19 -2.36 13.48
N PHE A 54 16.07 -2.77 14.08
CA PHE A 54 14.72 -2.40 13.66
C PHE A 54 14.22 -1.16 14.40
N ILE A 55 13.21 -0.50 13.83
CA ILE A 55 12.45 0.57 14.47
C ILE A 55 11.14 -0.03 14.96
N ASN A 56 10.84 0.10 16.26
CA ASN A 56 9.55 -0.31 16.81
C ASN A 56 8.49 0.73 16.44
N HIS A 57 7.42 0.28 15.78
CA HIS A 57 6.25 1.09 15.42
C HIS A 57 4.98 0.71 16.20
N GLY A 58 5.08 -0.25 17.13
CA GLY A 58 3.98 -0.63 18.01
C GLY A 58 3.70 0.44 19.07
N ASN A 59 2.43 0.58 19.47
CA ASN A 59 1.98 1.40 20.59
C ASN A 59 1.84 0.56 21.86
#